data_AF-A0A8S2V879-F1
#
_entry.id   AF-A0A8S2V879-F1
#
_cell.length_a   1.000
_cell.length_b   1.000
_cell.length_c   1.000
_cell.angle_alpha   90.00
_cell.angle_beta   90.00
_cell.angle_gamma   90.00
#
_symmetry.space_group_name_H-M   'P 1'
#
loop_
_entity.id
_entity.type
_entity.pdbx_description
1 polymer ?
#
loop_
_entity_poly.entity_id
_entity_poly.type
_entity_poly.pdbx_seq_one_letter_code
_entity_poly.pdbx_strand_id
1 'polypeptide(L)'
;MADDNLKVPLIGLNTTSNTSYTQPMSINLSTEANNGSKAVEILNKIRISSSISERLTKRKQLTKRRRLVSDIMCLVGLLGVCLMIIENELAFHNTGEYQLRFIIKLIITVTTFLLIVLVFYYHSVDIRLYAINNSIDDWKVSLTPSKVLAIIGEAFICLIQPLPWLPDSYISSSANSYTSSSANSYISSSANSYVSSSANSSTSTHVILSVNVILSIFMFTRVYLVCRCLIYHSTIVTDSSSQSIGFLNRVKFNFKFILKAYLTQHPVLSLAVIVFTLFLAASWALRACNISPTTGRLSMSRSMYLFFVSYTTVGSHSEEFSGGRKM
;
A
#
# COMPACT_ATOMS: atom_id res chain seq x y z
N MET A 1 44.48 -5.47 -56.37
CA MET A 1 43.20 -4.77 -56.10
C MET A 1 42.32 -5.79 -55.39
N ALA A 2 42.38 -5.87 -54.06
CA ALA A 2 41.66 -5.02 -53.10
C ALA A 2 40.13 -5.18 -53.28
N ASP A 3 39.29 -5.50 -52.30
CA ASP A 3 39.43 -5.66 -50.84
C ASP A 3 38.20 -6.40 -50.28
N ASP A 4 38.41 -7.01 -49.11
CA ASP A 4 37.54 -7.12 -47.94
C ASP A 4 36.23 -7.94 -47.89
N ASN A 5 36.40 -9.09 -47.22
CA ASN A 5 35.42 -9.82 -46.42
C ASN A 5 34.87 -8.98 -45.25
N LEU A 6 33.59 -8.63 -45.27
CA LEU A 6 32.88 -8.16 -44.07
C LEU A 6 32.02 -9.30 -43.50
N LYS A 7 32.65 -10.21 -42.74
CA LYS A 7 31.93 -11.23 -41.95
C LYS A 7 31.53 -10.62 -40.61
N VAL A 8 30.30 -10.14 -40.52
CA VAL A 8 29.68 -9.66 -39.27
C VAL A 8 29.39 -10.86 -38.36
N PRO A 9 29.97 -10.96 -37.14
CA PRO A 9 29.59 -12.02 -36.21
C PRO A 9 28.32 -11.61 -35.45
N LEU A 10 27.19 -12.25 -35.78
CA LEU A 10 25.97 -12.26 -34.99
C LEU A 10 26.24 -12.96 -33.65
N ILE A 11 26.16 -12.20 -32.56
CA ILE A 11 26.30 -12.72 -31.20
C ILE A 11 24.95 -13.30 -30.73
N GLY A 12 24.90 -14.63 -30.68
CA GLY A 12 24.26 -15.43 -29.64
C GLY A 12 22.77 -15.22 -29.36
N LEU A 13 21.91 -15.91 -30.12
CA LEU A 13 20.71 -16.55 -29.58
C LEU A 13 20.92 -18.06 -29.75
N ASN A 14 21.41 -18.72 -28.70
CA ASN A 14 21.22 -20.16 -28.57
C ASN A 14 20.57 -20.46 -27.22
N THR A 15 19.27 -20.69 -27.30
CA THR A 15 18.43 -21.28 -26.28
C THR A 15 18.73 -22.78 -26.19
N THR A 16 19.57 -23.17 -25.25
CA THR A 16 19.48 -24.52 -24.66
C THR A 16 19.88 -24.44 -23.20
N SER A 17 18.91 -24.76 -22.36
CA SER A 17 19.07 -25.16 -20.96
C SER A 17 20.30 -26.03 -20.76
N ASN A 18 21.22 -25.60 -19.89
CA ASN A 18 21.91 -26.47 -18.94
C ASN A 18 22.63 -25.64 -17.89
N THR A 19 22.24 -25.88 -16.64
CA THR A 19 22.96 -25.57 -15.40
C THR A 19 24.39 -26.12 -15.46
N SER A 20 25.39 -25.25 -15.50
CA SER A 20 26.79 -25.64 -15.31
C SER A 20 27.59 -24.44 -14.82
N TYR A 21 28.24 -24.61 -13.67
CA TYR A 21 29.18 -23.68 -13.06
C TYR A 21 30.23 -23.24 -14.09
N THR A 22 30.40 -21.93 -14.28
CA THR A 22 31.44 -21.36 -15.14
C THR A 22 32.82 -21.65 -14.54
N GLN A 23 33.56 -22.56 -15.16
CA GLN A 23 35.00 -22.67 -14.96
C GLN A 23 35.73 -21.48 -15.63
N PRO A 24 36.80 -20.95 -15.03
CA PRO A 24 37.65 -19.98 -15.70
C PRO A 24 38.47 -20.68 -16.81
N MET A 25 38.37 -20.14 -18.02
CA MET A 25 39.15 -20.53 -19.19
C MET A 25 40.65 -20.26 -18.93
N SER A 26 41.45 -21.32 -18.86
CA SER A 26 42.92 -21.22 -18.79
C SER A 26 43.49 -20.99 -20.19
N ILE A 27 44.18 -19.87 -20.40
CA ILE A 27 44.93 -19.59 -21.62
C ILE A 27 46.41 -19.68 -21.29
N ASN A 28 47.09 -20.70 -21.83
CA ASN A 28 48.55 -20.79 -21.83
C ASN A 28 49.11 -19.77 -22.84
N LEU A 29 49.92 -18.82 -22.37
CA LEU A 29 50.57 -17.84 -23.22
C LEU A 29 52.08 -17.80 -22.94
N SER A 30 52.81 -18.65 -23.65
CA SER A 30 54.24 -18.45 -23.89
C SER A 30 54.41 -17.48 -25.06
N THR A 31 55.20 -16.41 -24.85
CA THR A 31 56.21 -15.81 -25.75
C THR A 31 56.35 -14.29 -25.49
N GLU A 32 57.55 -13.93 -25.02
CA GLU A 32 58.32 -12.67 -25.13
C GLU A 32 57.80 -11.31 -24.63
N ALA A 33 58.74 -10.60 -23.99
CA ALA A 33 58.60 -9.49 -23.05
C ALA A 33 57.90 -8.20 -23.54
N ASN A 34 57.54 -8.08 -24.82
CA ASN A 34 56.69 -6.99 -25.34
C ASN A 34 55.18 -7.33 -25.23
N ASN A 35 54.85 -8.61 -25.02
CA ASN A 35 53.49 -9.10 -24.77
C ASN A 35 53.05 -8.91 -23.32
N GLY A 36 53.96 -8.65 -22.38
CA GLY A 36 53.62 -8.45 -20.97
C GLY A 36 52.68 -7.26 -20.75
N SER A 37 52.98 -6.11 -21.38
CA SER A 37 52.17 -4.90 -21.26
C SER A 37 50.77 -5.08 -21.89
N LYS A 38 50.70 -5.68 -23.09
CA LYS A 38 49.44 -6.00 -23.76
C LYS A 38 48.63 -7.07 -23.02
N ALA A 39 49.28 -8.08 -22.45
CA ALA A 39 48.61 -9.12 -21.66
C ALA A 39 48.02 -8.54 -20.37
N VAL A 40 48.75 -7.65 -19.69
CA VAL A 40 48.25 -6.93 -18.50
C VAL A 40 47.05 -6.04 -18.85
N GLU A 41 47.09 -5.34 -19.99
CA GLU A 41 45.96 -4.53 -20.47
C GLU A 41 44.72 -5.39 -20.77
N ILE A 42 44.88 -6.53 -21.46
CA ILE A 42 43.80 -7.47 -21.74
C ILE A 42 43.21 -8.04 -20.45
N LEU A 43 44.04 -8.43 -19.48
CA LEU A 43 43.58 -8.93 -18.18
C LEU A 43 42.82 -7.87 -17.40
N ASN A 44 43.26 -6.61 -17.44
CA ASN A 44 42.54 -5.50 -16.80
C ASN A 44 41.19 -5.26 -17.48
N LYS A 45 41.13 -5.31 -18.81
CA LYS A 45 39.88 -5.17 -19.58
C LYS A 45 38.90 -6.30 -19.26
N ILE A 46 39.38 -7.54 -19.13
CA ILE A 46 38.57 -8.70 -18.72
C ILE A 46 38.04 -8.51 -17.30
N ARG A 47 38.89 -8.06 -16.36
CA ARG A 47 38.50 -7.77 -14.97
C ARG A 47 37.45 -6.67 -14.88
N ILE A 48 37.60 -5.61 -15.67
CA ILE A 48 36.63 -4.51 -15.73
C ILE A 48 35.30 -5.02 -16.30
N SER A 49 35.33 -5.75 -17.42
CA SER A 49 34.14 -6.31 -18.04
C SER A 49 33.39 -7.28 -17.13
N SER A 50 34.10 -8.16 -16.43
CA SER A 50 33.49 -9.10 -15.48
C SER A 50 32.86 -8.37 -14.29
N SER A 51 33.53 -7.33 -13.75
CA SER A 51 32.97 -6.50 -12.67
C SER A 51 31.70 -5.74 -13.09
N ILE A 52 31.64 -5.26 -14.34
CA ILE A 52 30.46 -4.59 -14.90
C ILE A 52 29.32 -5.59 -15.08
N SER A 53 29.61 -6.76 -15.65
CA SER A 53 28.61 -7.83 -15.84
C SER A 53 28.00 -8.32 -14.52
N GLU A 54 28.82 -8.46 -13.47
CA GLU A 54 28.36 -8.82 -12.14
C GLU A 54 27.44 -7.74 -11.55
N ARG A 55 27.81 -6.46 -11.69
CA ARG A 55 26.99 -5.33 -11.26
C ARG A 55 25.66 -5.28 -12.00
N LEU A 56 25.65 -5.50 -13.32
CA LEU A 56 24.42 -5.54 -14.12
C LEU A 56 23.48 -6.68 -13.69
N THR A 57 24.04 -7.86 -13.41
CA THR A 57 23.28 -9.01 -12.92
C THR A 57 22.65 -8.72 -11.55
N LYS A 58 23.44 -8.15 -10.62
CA LYS A 58 22.96 -7.70 -9.30
C LYS A 58 21.83 -6.65 -9.42
N ARG A 59 21.96 -5.66 -10.30
CA ARG A 59 20.92 -4.64 -10.57
C ARG A 59 19.62 -5.29 -11.06
N LYS A 60 19.69 -6.25 -11.99
CA LYS A 60 18.52 -6.96 -12.53
C LYS A 60 17.81 -7.77 -11.43
N GLN A 61 18.57 -8.45 -10.58
CA GLN A 61 18.02 -9.24 -9.47
C GLN A 61 17.35 -8.35 -8.41
N LEU A 62 17.98 -7.25 -8.02
CA LEU A 62 17.43 -6.30 -7.05
C LEU A 62 16.17 -5.60 -7.57
N THR A 63 16.12 -5.28 -8.87
CA THR A 63 14.92 -4.70 -9.49
C THR A 63 13.75 -5.68 -9.49
N LYS A 64 14.01 -6.98 -9.73
CA LYS A 64 12.99 -8.03 -9.58
C LYS A 64 12.50 -8.14 -8.13
N ARG A 65 13.42 -8.19 -7.16
CA ARG A 65 13.08 -8.25 -5.73
C ARG A 65 12.26 -7.03 -5.29
N ARG A 66 12.63 -5.82 -5.71
CA ARG A 66 11.89 -4.59 -5.39
C ARG A 66 10.44 -4.64 -5.87
N ARG A 67 10.19 -5.17 -7.08
CA ARG A 67 8.83 -5.37 -7.61
C ARG A 67 8.04 -6.36 -6.76
N LEU A 68 8.60 -7.55 -6.50
CA LEU A 68 7.95 -8.56 -5.66
C LEU A 68 7.59 -8.03 -4.27
N VAL A 69 8.48 -7.28 -3.63
CA VAL A 69 8.20 -6.68 -2.33
C VAL A 69 7.08 -5.65 -2.44
N SER A 70 7.07 -4.81 -3.48
CA SER A 70 5.98 -3.86 -3.71
C SER A 70 4.63 -4.55 -3.93
N ASP A 71 4.60 -5.69 -4.62
CA ASP A 71 3.38 -6.46 -4.85
C ASP A 71 2.86 -7.06 -3.54
N ILE A 72 3.75 -7.63 -2.71
CA ILE A 72 3.42 -8.16 -1.38
C ILE A 72 2.90 -7.04 -0.47
N MET A 73 3.53 -5.86 -0.49
CA MET A 73 3.07 -4.69 0.27
C MET A 73 1.65 -4.27 -0.16
N CYS A 74 1.38 -4.25 -1.46
CA CYS A 74 0.06 -3.93 -1.99
C CYS A 74 -0.98 -4.96 -1.52
N LEU A 75 -0.66 -6.25 -1.58
CA LEU A 75 -1.55 -7.32 -1.13
C LEU A 75 -1.85 -7.21 0.37
N VAL A 76 -0.81 -7.08 1.21
CA VAL A 76 -0.97 -6.93 2.67
C VAL A 76 -1.72 -5.64 3.02
N GLY A 77 -1.47 -4.55 2.29
CA GLY A 77 -2.19 -3.29 2.44
C GLY A 77 -3.68 -3.43 2.13
N LEU A 78 -4.04 -4.06 1.00
CA LEU A 78 -5.43 -4.33 0.62
C LEU A 78 -6.12 -5.27 1.61
N LEU A 79 -5.43 -6.32 2.06
CA LEU A 79 -5.93 -7.23 3.09
C LEU A 79 -6.28 -6.48 4.38
N GLY A 80 -5.41 -5.56 4.82
CA GLY A 80 -5.67 -4.72 5.98
C GLY A 80 -6.91 -3.83 5.82
N VAL A 81 -7.13 -3.26 4.64
CA VAL A 81 -8.35 -2.47 4.34
C VAL A 81 -9.59 -3.36 4.35
N CYS A 82 -9.54 -4.55 3.75
CA CYS A 82 -10.66 -5.50 3.77
C CYS A 82 -11.02 -5.95 5.19
N LEU A 83 -10.03 -6.33 6.00
CA LEU A 83 -10.24 -6.72 7.40
C LEU A 83 -10.83 -5.57 8.23
N MET A 84 -10.40 -4.34 7.97
CA MET A 84 -10.96 -3.14 8.60
C MET A 84 -12.45 -2.94 8.26
N ILE A 85 -12.84 -3.14 7.00
CA ILE A 85 -14.26 -3.07 6.58
C ILE A 85 -15.08 -4.16 7.28
N ILE A 86 -14.55 -5.38 7.35
CA ILE A 86 -15.21 -6.52 8.01
C ILE A 86 -15.40 -6.26 9.51
N GLU A 87 -14.37 -5.74 10.19
CA GLU A 87 -14.45 -5.37 11.61
C GLU A 87 -15.56 -4.34 11.86
N ASN A 88 -15.66 -3.34 10.99
CA ASN A 88 -16.66 -2.29 11.10
C ASN A 88 -18.09 -2.79 10.79
N GLU A 89 -18.26 -3.77 9.91
CA GLU A 89 -19.55 -4.44 9.69
C GLU A 89 -19.95 -5.33 10.87
N LEU A 90 -19.00 -6.08 11.44
CA LEU A 90 -19.26 -6.91 12.61
C LEU A 90 -19.63 -6.06 13.83
N ALA A 91 -18.98 -4.91 14.01
CA ALA A 91 -19.34 -3.93 15.04
C ALA A 91 -20.74 -3.34 14.84
N PHE A 92 -21.25 -3.28 13.60
CA PHE A 92 -22.59 -2.77 13.31
C PHE A 92 -23.68 -3.79 13.62
N HIS A 93 -23.45 -5.08 13.35
CA HIS A 93 -24.46 -6.12 13.61
C HIS A 93 -24.65 -6.42 15.12
N ASN A 94 -23.81 -5.85 15.99
CA ASN A 94 -23.82 -6.01 17.45
C ASN A 94 -24.02 -7.47 17.89
N THR A 95 -23.50 -8.41 17.12
CA THR A 95 -23.43 -9.82 17.51
C THR A 95 -22.53 -9.85 18.73
N GLY A 96 -23.04 -10.25 19.89
CA GLY A 96 -22.34 -10.26 21.19
C GLY A 96 -21.08 -11.14 21.26
N GLU A 97 -20.49 -11.50 20.12
CA GLU A 97 -19.27 -12.26 19.97
C GLU A 97 -18.03 -11.36 20.10
N TYR A 98 -17.78 -10.94 21.34
CA TYR A 98 -16.57 -10.20 21.73
C TYR A 98 -15.27 -10.89 21.29
N GLN A 99 -15.27 -12.23 21.21
CA GLN A 99 -14.12 -13.04 20.81
C GLN A 99 -13.76 -12.85 19.33
N LEU A 100 -14.73 -12.90 18.42
CA LEU A 100 -14.47 -12.71 16.98
C LEU A 100 -13.96 -11.30 16.67
N ARG A 101 -14.55 -10.28 17.30
CA ARG A 101 -14.11 -8.90 17.17
C ARG A 101 -12.67 -8.71 17.64
N PHE A 102 -12.29 -9.33 18.76
CA PHE A 102 -10.93 -9.31 19.26
C PHE A 102 -9.93 -9.99 18.30
N ILE A 103 -10.29 -11.18 17.78
CA ILE A 103 -9.44 -11.91 16.82
C ILE A 103 -9.20 -11.08 15.55
N ILE A 104 -10.24 -10.46 14.99
CA ILE A 104 -10.11 -9.63 13.78
C ILE A 104 -9.21 -8.42 14.06
N LYS A 105 -9.39 -7.73 15.20
CA LYS A 105 -8.52 -6.61 15.61
C LYS A 105 -7.06 -7.04 15.81
N LEU A 106 -6.82 -8.25 16.31
CA LEU A 106 -5.48 -8.83 16.41
C LEU A 106 -4.87 -9.07 15.03
N ILE A 107 -5.61 -9.70 14.11
CA ILE A 107 -5.15 -9.94 12.73
C ILE A 107 -4.82 -8.62 12.05
N ILE A 108 -5.67 -7.59 12.18
CA ILE A 108 -5.40 -6.25 11.65
C ILE A 108 -4.05 -5.75 12.18
N THR A 109 -3.83 -5.79 13.49
CA THR A 109 -2.56 -5.35 14.10
C THR A 109 -1.35 -6.11 13.55
N VAL A 110 -1.44 -7.44 13.43
CA VAL A 110 -0.37 -8.27 12.85
C VAL A 110 -0.10 -7.89 11.39
N THR A 111 -1.14 -7.69 10.57
CA THR A 111 -0.96 -7.25 9.18
C THR A 111 -0.33 -5.86 9.09
N THR A 112 -0.64 -4.94 10.00
CA THR A 112 0.00 -3.62 10.03
C THR A 112 1.48 -3.68 10.39
N PHE A 113 1.86 -4.53 11.35
CA PHE A 113 3.25 -4.73 11.72
C PHE A 113 4.04 -5.34 10.55
N LEU A 114 3.48 -6.36 9.91
CA LEU A 114 4.06 -6.97 8.70
C LEU A 114 4.23 -5.93 7.58
N LEU A 115 3.23 -5.07 7.38
CA LEU A 115 3.29 -4.00 6.38
C LEU A 115 4.44 -3.02 6.67
N ILE A 116 4.63 -2.61 7.92
CA ILE A 116 5.72 -1.70 8.32
C ILE A 116 7.09 -2.35 8.05
N VAL A 117 7.27 -3.62 8.42
CA VAL A 117 8.51 -4.35 8.12
C VAL A 117 8.77 -4.40 6.61
N LEU A 118 7.73 -4.65 5.81
CA LEU A 118 7.82 -4.64 4.36
C LEU A 118 8.16 -3.26 3.78
N VAL A 119 7.62 -2.16 4.33
CA VAL A 119 7.97 -0.78 3.94
C VAL A 119 9.47 -0.52 4.16
N PHE A 120 9.99 -0.86 5.34
CA PHE A 120 11.42 -0.71 5.62
C PHE A 120 12.29 -1.59 4.72
N TYR A 121 11.86 -2.84 4.47
CA TYR A 121 12.56 -3.76 3.59
C TYR A 121 12.59 -3.24 2.14
N TYR A 122 11.46 -2.74 1.63
CA TYR A 122 11.36 -2.12 0.32
C TYR A 122 12.34 -0.95 0.16
N HIS A 123 12.37 -0.02 1.12
CA HIS A 123 13.27 1.13 1.09
C HIS A 123 14.73 0.72 1.20
N SER A 124 15.04 -0.32 1.97
CA SER A 124 16.40 -0.89 2.03
C SER A 124 16.86 -1.44 0.68
N VAL A 125 15.98 -2.13 -0.06
CA VAL A 125 16.27 -2.60 -1.42
C VAL A 125 16.43 -1.44 -2.40
N ASP A 126 15.60 -0.39 -2.29
CA ASP A 126 15.67 0.79 -3.16
C ASP A 126 16.96 1.58 -2.96
N ILE A 127 17.36 1.82 -1.71
CA ILE A 127 18.64 2.48 -1.38
C ILE A 127 19.83 1.66 -1.91
N ARG A 128 19.79 0.34 -1.75
CA ARG A 128 20.84 -0.54 -2.28
C ARG A 128 20.91 -0.49 -3.81
N LEU A 129 19.77 -0.42 -4.49
CA LEU A 129 19.72 -0.27 -5.94
C LEU A 129 20.30 1.09 -6.37
N TYR A 130 20.00 2.17 -5.65
CA TYR A 130 20.57 3.49 -5.90
C TYR A 130 22.10 3.49 -5.72
N ALA A 131 22.62 2.87 -4.65
CA ALA A 131 24.05 2.77 -4.41
C ALA A 131 24.77 2.05 -5.56
N ILE A 132 24.22 0.91 -6.00
CA ILE A 132 24.78 0.15 -7.12
C ILE A 132 24.69 0.91 -8.44
N ASN A 133 23.65 1.71 -8.67
CA ASN A 133 23.52 2.54 -9.89
C ASN A 133 24.58 3.64 -9.96
N ASN A 134 24.94 4.23 -8.82
CA ASN A 134 25.93 5.31 -8.72
C ASN A 134 27.36 4.81 -8.41
N SER A 135 27.58 3.49 -8.39
CA SER A 135 28.86 2.87 -8.01
C SER A 135 29.37 3.31 -6.63
N ILE A 136 28.43 3.51 -5.69
CA ILE A 136 28.73 3.81 -4.29
C ILE A 136 28.83 2.48 -3.55
N ASP A 137 29.98 2.22 -2.92
CA ASP A 137 30.22 0.99 -2.18
C ASP A 137 29.45 0.96 -0.84
N ASP A 138 29.29 2.13 -0.20
CA ASP A 138 28.53 2.30 1.04
C ASP A 138 27.11 2.82 0.83
N TRP A 139 26.11 1.96 1.07
CA TRP A 139 24.70 2.33 0.96
C TRP A 139 24.29 3.48 1.91
N LYS A 140 25.02 3.68 3.01
CA LYS A 140 24.79 4.77 3.98
C LYS A 140 24.96 6.16 3.33
N VAL A 141 25.93 6.30 2.43
CA VAL A 141 26.22 7.55 1.72
C VAL A 141 25.11 7.91 0.74
N SER A 142 24.30 6.92 0.34
CA SER A 142 23.14 7.12 -0.53
C SER A 142 21.90 7.69 0.19
N LEU A 143 21.89 7.78 1.53
CA LEU A 143 20.74 8.31 2.26
C LEU A 143 20.77 9.84 2.33
N THR A 144 19.87 10.46 1.57
CA THR A 144 19.58 11.90 1.68
C THR A 144 18.50 12.15 2.73
N PRO A 145 18.53 13.26 3.49
CA PRO A 145 17.55 13.56 4.54
C PRO A 145 16.11 13.62 4.00
N SER A 146 15.90 14.10 2.77
CA SER A 146 14.58 14.12 2.13
C SER A 146 14.00 12.72 1.90
N LYS A 147 14.86 11.74 1.56
CA LYS A 147 14.44 10.33 1.42
C LYS A 147 14.10 9.74 2.78
N VAL A 148 14.91 10.01 3.80
CA VAL A 148 14.65 9.55 5.18
C VAL A 148 13.32 10.10 5.68
N LEU A 149 13.04 11.39 5.46
CA LEU A 149 11.77 12.00 5.84
C LEU A 149 10.58 11.36 5.12
N ALA A 150 10.71 11.06 3.83
CA ALA A 150 9.68 10.36 3.08
C ALA A 150 9.44 8.93 3.60
N ILE A 151 10.50 8.20 3.97
CA ILE A 151 10.40 6.86 4.58
C ILE A 151 9.68 6.94 5.92
N ILE A 152 10.05 7.91 6.77
CA ILE A 152 9.41 8.12 8.08
C ILE A 152 7.93 8.47 7.90
N GLY A 153 7.60 9.38 6.96
CA GLY A 153 6.21 9.73 6.66
C GLY A 153 5.40 8.53 6.17
N GLU A 154 5.98 7.70 5.30
CA GLU A 154 5.32 6.48 4.81
C GLU A 154 5.10 5.45 5.93
N ALA A 155 6.11 5.24 6.78
CA ALA A 155 6.00 4.37 7.94
C ALA A 155 4.96 4.89 8.95
N PHE A 156 4.88 6.21 9.16
CA PHE A 156 3.92 6.84 10.05
C PHE A 156 2.48 6.66 9.55
N ILE A 157 2.24 6.87 8.26
CA ILE A 157 0.93 6.60 7.63
C ILE A 157 0.54 5.12 7.79
N CYS A 158 1.50 4.20 7.68
CA CYS A 158 1.25 2.77 7.88
C CYS A 158 1.02 2.42 9.36
N LEU A 159 1.58 3.18 10.30
CA LEU A 159 1.47 2.98 11.74
C LEU A 159 0.12 3.43 12.31
N ILE A 160 -0.50 4.45 11.72
CA ILE A 160 -1.80 4.95 12.19
C ILE A 160 -2.88 3.91 11.88
N GLN A 161 -3.34 3.23 12.93
CA GLN A 161 -4.26 2.10 12.87
C GLN A 161 -5.18 2.12 14.11
N PRO A 162 -6.46 1.69 14.07
CA PRO A 162 -7.29 1.52 15.26
C PRO A 162 -6.73 0.45 16.20
N LEU A 163 -5.99 0.95 17.19
CA LEU A 163 -5.26 0.14 18.15
C LEU A 163 -6.22 -0.73 18.97
N PRO A 164 -6.01 -2.06 19.02
CA PRO A 164 -6.93 -2.99 19.67
C PRO A 164 -7.09 -2.74 21.18
N TRP A 165 -6.11 -2.08 21.80
CA TRP A 165 -6.10 -1.79 23.24
C TRP A 165 -6.85 -0.52 23.62
N LEU A 166 -7.28 0.31 22.66
CA LEU A 166 -8.11 1.46 22.96
C LEU A 166 -9.54 0.95 23.22
N PRO A 167 -10.15 1.28 24.38
CA PRO A 167 -11.54 0.92 24.64
C PRO A 167 -12.43 1.57 23.57
N ASP A 168 -13.34 0.77 22.99
CA ASP A 168 -14.34 1.25 22.05
C ASP A 168 -15.23 2.27 22.78
N SER A 169 -14.96 3.56 22.64
CA SER A 169 -15.77 4.64 23.21
C SER A 169 -17.16 4.78 22.54
N TYR A 170 -17.58 3.78 21.77
CA TYR A 170 -18.86 3.76 21.04
C TYR A 170 -20.01 3.21 21.87
N ILE A 171 -19.77 2.76 23.11
CA ILE A 171 -20.83 2.33 24.00
C ILE A 171 -20.56 2.86 25.41
N SER A 172 -21.02 4.08 25.66
CA SER A 172 -21.40 4.55 26.99
C SER A 172 -22.60 5.48 26.86
N SER A 173 -23.67 4.96 26.26
CA SER A 173 -25.00 5.56 26.27
C SER A 173 -26.04 4.45 26.11
N SER A 174 -26.05 3.48 27.03
CA SER A 174 -27.19 2.62 27.40
C SER A 174 -26.72 1.45 28.27
N ALA A 175 -26.37 1.74 29.52
CA ALA A 175 -26.39 0.75 30.59
C ALA A 175 -27.26 1.27 31.73
N ASN A 176 -28.44 1.80 31.41
CA ASN A 176 -29.53 2.03 32.35
C ASN A 176 -30.76 1.27 31.87
N SER A 177 -30.69 -0.05 31.94
CA SER A 177 -31.84 -0.95 31.94
C SER A 177 -31.30 -2.30 32.38
N TYR A 178 -31.99 -2.97 33.29
CA TYR A 178 -31.61 -4.23 33.98
C TYR A 178 -30.91 -4.09 35.34
N THR A 179 -31.45 -3.25 36.22
CA THR A 179 -31.65 -3.61 37.64
C THR A 179 -33.02 -3.13 38.12
N SER A 180 -34.09 -3.50 37.40
CA SER A 180 -35.44 -3.44 37.94
C SER A 180 -35.86 -4.83 38.40
N SER A 181 -35.31 -5.26 39.53
CA SER A 181 -35.87 -6.35 40.32
C SER A 181 -35.32 -6.28 41.74
N SER A 182 -36.26 -6.25 42.70
CA SER A 182 -36.12 -6.31 44.16
C SER A 182 -35.62 -5.06 44.91
N ALA A 183 -36.54 -4.14 45.23
CA ALA A 183 -36.93 -3.83 46.60
C ALA A 183 -38.08 -2.80 46.61
N ASN A 184 -39.06 -3.03 47.50
CA ASN A 184 -40.16 -2.14 47.88
C ASN A 184 -39.66 -0.69 48.09
N SER A 185 -40.46 0.37 48.02
CA SER A 185 -41.75 0.61 48.67
C SER A 185 -42.23 2.00 48.26
N TYR A 186 -43.55 2.18 48.20
CA TYR A 186 -44.30 3.40 48.48
C TYR A 186 -43.48 4.68 48.68
N ILE A 187 -43.64 5.66 47.77
CA ILE A 187 -43.81 7.10 48.03
C ILE A 187 -43.47 7.93 46.78
N SER A 188 -44.39 8.85 46.47
CA SER A 188 -44.20 10.09 45.69
C SER A 188 -44.19 10.04 44.16
N SER A 189 -45.38 9.75 43.64
CA SER A 189 -45.98 10.57 42.59
C SER A 189 -46.20 12.02 43.08
N SER A 190 -45.14 12.84 43.19
CA SER A 190 -45.20 14.32 43.33
C SER A 190 -43.83 15.01 43.49
N ALA A 191 -42.81 14.65 42.70
CA ALA A 191 -41.54 15.40 42.71
C ALA A 191 -40.83 15.47 41.35
N ASN A 192 -41.54 15.27 40.23
CA ASN A 192 -41.03 15.53 38.89
C ASN A 192 -41.29 16.98 38.47
N SER A 193 -40.67 17.90 39.19
CA SER A 193 -40.42 19.27 38.76
C SER A 193 -39.40 19.80 39.76
N TYR A 194 -38.26 20.31 39.28
CA TYR A 194 -37.19 20.91 40.10
C TYR A 194 -36.16 19.97 40.76
N VAL A 195 -35.56 19.04 40.02
CA VAL A 195 -34.12 18.72 40.21
C VAL A 195 -33.44 18.58 38.84
N SER A 196 -33.49 19.68 38.09
CA SER A 196 -32.55 19.97 37.01
C SER A 196 -31.55 20.97 37.58
N SER A 197 -30.55 20.52 38.34
CA SER A 197 -29.34 21.29 38.72
C SER A 197 -28.52 20.51 39.75
N SER A 198 -27.60 19.65 39.29
CA SER A 198 -26.30 19.35 39.94
C SER A 198 -25.69 18.10 39.29
N ALA A 199 -25.25 18.25 38.04
CA ALA A 199 -24.21 17.43 37.44
C ALA A 199 -23.49 18.28 36.38
N ASN A 200 -23.16 19.52 36.73
CA ASN A 200 -22.18 20.32 36.00
C ASN A 200 -20.79 19.87 36.44
N SER A 201 -20.36 18.69 35.99
CA SER A 201 -18.98 18.55 35.59
C SER A 201 -18.96 18.83 34.09
N SER A 202 -18.32 19.94 33.73
CA SER A 202 -18.09 20.41 32.38
C SER A 202 -17.29 19.37 31.58
N THR A 203 -17.92 18.25 31.23
CA THR A 203 -17.46 17.38 30.17
C THR A 203 -18.00 18.00 28.90
N SER A 204 -17.21 18.92 28.35
CA SER A 204 -17.40 19.40 26.99
C SER A 204 -17.71 18.20 26.11
N THR A 205 -18.98 18.03 25.76
CA THR A 205 -19.46 17.25 24.62
C THR A 205 -19.04 17.98 23.36
N HIS A 206 -17.74 18.23 23.24
CA HIS A 206 -17.13 18.48 21.97
C HIS A 206 -17.38 17.21 21.19
N VAL A 207 -18.00 17.40 20.03
CA VAL A 207 -18.16 16.42 18.97
C VAL A 207 -16.78 15.86 18.66
N ILE A 208 -16.32 14.88 19.45
CA ILE A 208 -15.22 14.01 19.11
C ILE A 208 -15.80 13.24 17.95
N LEU A 209 -15.56 13.74 16.75
CA LEU A 209 -15.64 12.95 15.54
C LEU A 209 -14.85 11.68 15.87
N SER A 210 -15.62 10.64 16.20
CA SER A 210 -15.23 9.32 16.61
C SER A 210 -13.80 9.01 16.20
N VAL A 211 -12.83 8.98 17.13
CA VAL A 211 -11.38 8.84 16.82
C VAL A 211 -11.11 7.69 15.85
N ASN A 212 -11.95 6.65 15.85
CA ASN A 212 -11.88 5.51 14.93
C ASN A 212 -12.25 5.88 13.48
N VAL A 213 -13.10 6.87 13.25
CA VAL A 213 -13.42 7.40 11.91
C VAL A 213 -12.20 8.09 11.31
N ILE A 214 -11.51 8.93 12.09
CA ILE A 214 -10.27 9.59 11.65
C ILE A 214 -9.17 8.54 11.40
N LEU A 215 -9.00 7.59 12.31
CA LEU A 215 -8.07 6.46 12.14
C LEU A 215 -8.40 5.59 10.93
N SER A 216 -9.68 5.43 10.62
CA SER A 216 -10.11 4.69 9.44
C SER A 216 -9.80 5.45 8.14
N ILE A 217 -9.90 6.78 8.11
CA ILE A 217 -9.43 7.58 6.96
C ILE A 217 -7.93 7.31 6.70
N PHE A 218 -7.12 7.23 7.75
CA PHE A 218 -5.69 6.87 7.62
C PHE A 218 -5.47 5.46 7.09
N MET A 219 -6.36 4.50 7.39
CA MET A 219 -6.32 3.17 6.78
C MET A 219 -6.58 3.20 5.28
N PHE A 220 -7.48 4.07 4.81
CA PHE A 220 -7.72 4.26 3.37
C PHE A 220 -6.56 4.97 2.66
N THR A 221 -5.73 5.72 3.37
CA THR A 221 -4.50 6.28 2.78
C THR A 221 -3.66 5.17 2.14
N ARG A 222 -3.65 3.94 2.69
CA ARG A 222 -2.92 2.78 2.15
C ARG A 222 -3.29 2.40 0.71
N VAL A 223 -4.39 2.91 0.15
CA VAL A 223 -4.71 2.81 -1.29
C VAL A 223 -3.58 3.40 -2.17
N TYR A 224 -2.73 4.29 -1.65
CA TYR A 224 -1.53 4.76 -2.37
C TYR A 224 -0.58 3.62 -2.77
N LEU A 225 -0.57 2.50 -2.02
CA LEU A 225 0.24 1.32 -2.32
C LEU A 225 -0.20 0.64 -3.62
N VAL A 226 -1.49 0.72 -3.95
CA VAL A 226 -2.03 0.23 -5.22
C VAL A 226 -1.46 1.05 -6.37
N CYS A 227 -1.47 2.38 -6.27
CA CYS A 227 -0.86 3.26 -7.27
C CYS A 227 0.63 2.97 -7.46
N ARG A 228 1.38 2.72 -6.37
CA ARG A 228 2.79 2.30 -6.44
C ARG A 228 2.95 0.95 -7.14
N CYS A 229 2.10 -0.03 -6.83
CA CYS A 229 2.10 -1.35 -7.47
C CYS A 229 1.85 -1.25 -8.99
N LEU A 230 0.83 -0.48 -9.39
CA LEU A 230 0.52 -0.23 -10.81
C LEU A 230 1.71 0.38 -11.57
N ILE A 231 2.44 1.30 -10.93
CA ILE A 231 3.66 1.90 -11.51
C ILE A 231 4.74 0.85 -11.76
N TYR A 232 4.95 -0.07 -10.82
CA TYR A 232 5.99 -1.09 -10.96
C TYR A 232 5.65 -2.19 -11.96
N HIS A 233 4.37 -2.38 -12.26
CA HIS A 233 3.89 -3.25 -13.32
C HIS A 233 3.94 -2.58 -14.71
N SER A 234 4.11 -1.26 -14.79
CA SER A 234 4.20 -0.57 -16.08
C SER A 234 5.46 -0.98 -16.84
N THR A 235 5.27 -1.54 -18.03
CA THR A 235 6.37 -2.02 -18.90
C THR A 235 7.34 -0.87 -19.24
N ILE A 236 6.81 0.35 -19.33
CA ILE A 236 7.59 1.55 -19.64
C ILE A 236 8.64 1.91 -18.57
N VAL A 237 8.41 1.57 -17.30
CA VAL A 237 9.38 1.81 -16.22
C VAL A 237 10.40 0.67 -16.15
N THR A 238 10.03 -0.52 -16.60
CA THR A 238 10.87 -1.72 -16.51
C THR A 238 11.76 -1.94 -17.73
N ASP A 239 11.37 -1.41 -18.89
CA ASP A 239 12.11 -1.61 -20.13
C ASP A 239 13.39 -0.78 -20.16
N SER A 240 14.51 -1.43 -20.45
CA SER A 240 15.80 -0.76 -20.55
C SER A 240 15.87 0.18 -21.77
N SER A 241 15.09 -0.11 -22.82
CA SER A 241 14.97 0.71 -24.02
C SER A 241 14.27 2.04 -23.72
N SER A 242 13.13 2.02 -23.03
CA SER A 242 12.40 3.22 -22.65
C SER A 242 13.24 4.10 -21.72
N GLN A 243 13.94 3.50 -20.75
CA GLN A 243 14.86 4.23 -19.86
C GLN A 243 15.99 4.91 -20.62
N SER A 244 16.57 4.25 -21.63
CA SER A 244 17.63 4.82 -22.47
C SER A 244 17.11 5.97 -23.33
N ILE A 245 15.94 5.82 -23.97
CA ILE A 245 15.30 6.87 -24.77
C ILE A 245 14.93 8.09 -23.90
N GLY A 246 14.41 7.85 -22.69
CA GLY A 246 14.09 8.92 -21.74
C GLY A 246 15.32 9.70 -21.29
N PHE A 247 16.43 9.01 -21.02
CA PHE A 247 17.71 9.67 -20.71
C PHE A 247 18.25 10.47 -21.89
N LEU A 248 18.20 9.91 -23.11
CA LEU A 248 18.65 10.59 -24.33
C LEU A 248 17.82 11.85 -24.62
N ASN A 249 16.51 11.80 -24.35
CA ASN A 249 15.60 12.93 -24.51
C ASN A 249 15.58 13.86 -23.29
N ARG A 250 16.42 13.62 -22.28
CA ARG A 250 16.44 14.36 -20.99
C ARG A 250 15.07 14.47 -20.31
N VAL A 251 14.17 13.52 -20.58
CA VAL A 251 12.84 13.47 -19.97
C VAL A 251 12.98 12.79 -18.62
N LYS A 252 12.74 13.54 -17.55
CA LYS A 252 12.63 12.95 -16.21
C LYS A 252 11.33 12.13 -16.16
N PHE A 253 11.44 10.86 -15.78
CA PHE A 253 10.28 10.00 -15.57
C PHE A 253 9.47 10.49 -14.38
N ASN A 254 8.51 11.38 -14.64
CA ASN A 254 7.60 11.90 -13.63
C ASN A 254 6.48 10.89 -13.37
N PHE A 255 5.95 10.86 -12.14
CA PHE A 255 4.80 10.03 -11.77
C PHE A 255 3.62 10.20 -12.75
N LYS A 256 3.28 11.43 -13.12
CA LYS A 256 2.20 11.74 -14.07
C LYS A 256 2.44 11.16 -15.46
N PHE A 257 3.69 11.11 -15.91
CA PHE A 257 4.06 10.53 -17.20
C PHE A 257 3.92 9.01 -17.18
N ILE A 258 4.43 8.37 -16.13
CA ILE A 258 4.34 6.91 -15.95
C ILE A 258 2.88 6.47 -15.84
N LEU A 259 2.09 7.16 -15.02
CA LEU A 259 0.68 6.87 -14.84
C LEU A 259 -0.08 7.03 -16.16
N LYS A 260 0.17 8.11 -16.91
CA LYS A 260 -0.42 8.31 -18.23
C LYS A 260 -0.06 7.18 -19.19
N ALA A 261 1.20 6.77 -19.22
CA ALA A 261 1.67 5.68 -20.08
C ALA A 261 1.03 4.32 -19.71
N TYR A 262 0.88 4.03 -18.41
CA TYR A 262 0.23 2.81 -17.96
C TYR A 262 -1.26 2.76 -18.35
N LEU A 263 -1.98 3.87 -18.14
CA LEU A 263 -3.37 4.03 -18.56
C LEU A 263 -3.54 3.83 -20.08
N THR A 264 -2.55 4.20 -20.89
CA THR A 264 -2.60 3.98 -22.35
C THR A 264 -2.27 2.54 -22.78
N GLN A 265 -1.47 1.79 -22.03
CA GLN A 265 -1.09 0.42 -22.39
C GLN A 265 -2.19 -0.60 -22.07
N HIS A 266 -2.76 -0.53 -20.86
CA HIS A 266 -3.83 -1.42 -20.40
C HIS A 266 -5.00 -0.60 -19.83
N PRO A 267 -5.78 0.09 -20.69
CA PRO A 267 -6.78 1.06 -20.25
C PRO A 267 -7.88 0.42 -19.40
N VAL A 268 -8.35 -0.78 -19.77
CA VAL A 268 -9.44 -1.46 -19.05
C VAL A 268 -9.00 -1.91 -17.66
N LEU A 269 -7.88 -2.63 -17.55
CA LEU A 269 -7.42 -3.17 -16.26
C LEU A 269 -7.07 -2.06 -15.27
N SER A 270 -6.33 -1.05 -15.73
CA SER A 270 -5.90 0.07 -14.88
C SER A 270 -7.08 0.88 -14.37
N LEU A 271 -8.05 1.19 -15.24
CA LEU A 271 -9.26 1.90 -14.88
C LEU A 271 -10.13 1.04 -13.95
N ALA A 272 -10.26 -0.27 -14.21
CA ALA A 272 -11.01 -1.17 -13.34
C ALA A 272 -10.46 -1.20 -11.90
N VAL A 273 -9.14 -1.29 -11.73
CA VAL A 273 -8.49 -1.26 -10.41
C VAL A 273 -8.71 0.09 -9.71
N ILE A 274 -8.57 1.21 -10.43
CA ILE A 274 -8.78 2.55 -9.88
C ILE A 274 -10.25 2.75 -9.48
N VAL A 275 -11.19 2.39 -10.35
CA VAL A 275 -12.64 2.53 -10.08
C VAL A 275 -13.05 1.63 -8.91
N PHE A 276 -12.58 0.38 -8.87
CA PHE A 276 -12.91 -0.53 -7.78
C PHE A 276 -12.36 -0.05 -6.43
N THR A 277 -11.13 0.47 -6.39
CA THR A 277 -10.54 1.02 -5.16
C THR A 277 -11.24 2.30 -4.69
N LEU A 278 -11.56 3.21 -5.61
CA LEU A 278 -12.36 4.39 -5.31
C LEU A 278 -13.76 4.04 -4.83
N PHE A 279 -14.39 3.02 -5.43
CA PHE A 279 -15.70 2.53 -5.04
C PHE A 279 -15.71 2.06 -3.59
N LEU A 280 -14.73 1.25 -3.17
CA LEU A 280 -14.62 0.80 -1.78
C LEU A 280 -14.37 1.96 -0.81
N ALA A 281 -13.47 2.88 -1.15
CA ALA A 281 -13.15 4.04 -0.31
C ALA A 281 -14.35 4.98 -0.14
N ALA A 282 -15.06 5.29 -1.22
CA ALA A 282 -16.21 6.19 -1.19
C ALA A 282 -17.43 5.56 -0.53
N SER A 283 -17.68 4.26 -0.74
CA SER A 283 -18.73 3.52 -0.03
C SER A 283 -18.52 3.54 1.48
N TRP A 284 -17.26 3.35 1.91
CA TRP A 284 -16.91 3.47 3.32
C TRP A 284 -17.04 4.90 3.84
N ALA A 285 -16.59 5.91 3.09
CA ALA A 285 -16.69 7.31 3.49
C ALA A 285 -18.16 7.75 3.66
N LEU A 286 -19.04 7.37 2.73
CA LEU A 286 -20.48 7.62 2.84
C LEU A 286 -21.07 6.97 4.09
N ARG A 287 -20.66 5.73 4.40
CA ARG A 287 -21.07 5.06 5.65
C ARG A 287 -20.60 5.83 6.89
N ALA A 288 -19.36 6.31 6.89
CA ALA A 288 -18.80 7.08 8.00
C ALA A 288 -19.51 8.42 8.22
N CYS A 289 -19.94 9.09 7.14
CA CYS A 289 -20.69 10.34 7.21
C CYS A 289 -22.13 10.17 7.72
N ASN A 290 -22.75 9.02 7.48
CA ASN A 290 -24.14 8.74 7.87
C ASN A 290 -24.29 8.18 9.30
N ILE A 291 -23.43 8.58 10.22
CA ILE A 291 -23.48 8.15 11.62
C ILE A 291 -24.54 8.95 12.40
N SER A 292 -25.80 8.81 11.99
CA SER A 292 -26.91 9.55 12.60
C SER A 292 -27.39 8.84 13.87
N PRO A 293 -27.43 9.50 15.04
CA PRO A 293 -27.84 8.88 16.30
C PRO A 293 -29.35 8.56 16.36
N THR A 294 -30.17 9.12 15.47
CA THR A 294 -31.65 9.05 15.56
C THR A 294 -32.31 8.18 14.49
N THR A 295 -31.67 7.94 13.35
CA THR A 295 -32.28 7.30 12.16
C THR A 295 -31.71 5.92 11.82
N GLY A 296 -30.87 5.36 12.71
CA GLY A 296 -30.19 4.10 12.49
C GLY A 296 -28.97 4.26 11.57
N ARG A 297 -27.90 3.53 11.87
CA ARG A 297 -26.68 3.50 11.06
C ARG A 297 -26.95 2.77 9.74
N LEU A 298 -26.43 3.26 8.61
CA LEU A 298 -26.48 2.54 7.33
C LEU A 298 -25.50 1.34 7.34
N SER A 299 -25.97 0.19 6.85
CA SER A 299 -25.12 -0.97 6.56
C SER A 299 -24.17 -0.69 5.39
N MET A 300 -23.03 -1.39 5.31
CA MET A 300 -22.09 -1.23 4.18
C MET A 300 -22.75 -1.54 2.83
N SER A 301 -23.61 -2.55 2.76
CA SER A 301 -24.32 -2.92 1.51
C SER A 301 -25.18 -1.77 0.98
N ARG A 302 -25.89 -1.06 1.86
CA ARG A 302 -26.69 0.12 1.49
C ARG A 302 -25.80 1.28 1.05
N SER A 303 -24.69 1.53 1.74
CA SER A 303 -23.73 2.56 1.33
C SER A 303 -23.08 2.26 -0.03
N MET A 304 -22.77 0.99 -0.31
CA MET A 304 -22.26 0.53 -1.60
C MET A 304 -23.27 0.75 -2.72
N TYR A 305 -24.54 0.42 -2.48
CA TYR A 305 -25.63 0.66 -3.43
C TYR A 305 -25.83 2.16 -3.70
N LEU A 306 -25.91 2.99 -2.66
CA LEU A 306 -26.07 4.44 -2.80
C LEU A 306 -24.90 5.07 -3.57
N PHE A 307 -23.67 4.64 -3.28
CA PHE A 307 -22.51 5.10 -4.05
C PHE A 307 -22.59 4.65 -5.51
N PHE A 308 -22.93 3.40 -5.78
CA PHE A 308 -23.04 2.86 -7.14
C PHE A 308 -24.08 3.62 -7.98
N VAL A 309 -25.28 3.84 -7.43
CA VAL A 309 -26.36 4.60 -8.07
C VAL A 309 -25.94 6.04 -8.34
N SER A 310 -25.22 6.65 -7.40
CA SER A 310 -24.70 8.02 -7.55
C SER A 310 -23.61 8.08 -8.63
N TYR A 311 -22.68 7.13 -8.63
CA TYR A 311 -21.57 7.06 -9.57
C TYR A 311 -22.02 6.80 -11.02
N THR A 312 -23.03 5.93 -11.19
CA THR A 312 -23.64 5.66 -12.49
C THR A 312 -24.60 6.76 -12.94
N THR A 313 -24.84 7.77 -12.10
CA THR A 313 -25.78 8.87 -12.34
C THR A 313 -27.21 8.39 -12.62
N VAL A 314 -27.55 7.15 -12.21
CA VAL A 314 -28.91 6.59 -12.36
C VAL A 314 -29.89 7.36 -11.51
N GLY A 315 -29.46 7.81 -10.32
CA GLY A 315 -30.28 8.65 -9.44
C GLY A 315 -31.59 7.98 -9.05
N SER A 316 -31.57 6.67 -8.77
CA SER A 316 -32.77 5.97 -8.34
C SER A 316 -33.20 6.53 -6.98
N HIS A 317 -34.28 7.30 -6.98
CA HIS A 317 -35.00 7.78 -5.80
C HIS A 317 -35.74 6.58 -5.16
N SER A 318 -35.03 5.49 -4.83
CA SER A 318 -35.66 4.29 -4.30
C SER A 318 -36.03 4.51 -2.84
N GLU A 319 -37.34 4.52 -2.63
CA GLU A 319 -38.20 4.60 -1.44
C GLU A 319 -37.76 3.90 -0.14
N GLU A 320 -36.50 3.52 0.07
CA GLU A 320 -36.05 2.92 1.35
C GLU A 320 -35.94 3.94 2.50
N PHE A 321 -35.93 5.24 2.22
CA PHE A 321 -36.09 6.28 3.26
C PHE A 321 -37.57 6.43 3.72
N SER A 322 -38.49 5.68 3.12
CA SER A 322 -39.93 5.63 3.46
C SER A 322 -40.32 4.38 4.29
N GLY A 323 -39.35 3.57 4.73
CA GLY A 323 -39.61 2.41 5.58
C GLY A 323 -39.85 2.73 7.07
N GLY A 324 -39.52 3.96 7.51
CA GLY A 324 -39.66 4.41 8.90
C GLY A 324 -40.71 5.49 9.13
N ARG A 325 -41.48 5.86 8.09
CA ARG A 325 -42.64 6.75 8.20
C ARG A 325 -43.86 6.07 7.58
N LYS A 326 -44.35 5.03 8.24
CA LYS A 326 -45.76 4.67 8.20
C LYS A 326 -46.26 4.72 9.65
N MET A 327 -47.22 5.62 9.84
CA MET A 327 -48.14 5.85 10.96
C MET A 327 -47.87 5.12 12.28
#